data_AF-A0A5E6Y5I4-F1
#
_entry.id   AF-A0A5E6Y5I4-F1
#
_cell.length_a   1.000
_cell.length_b   1.000
_cell.length_c   1.000
_cell.angle_alpha   90.00
_cell.angle_beta   90.00
_cell.angle_gamma   90.00
#
_symmetry.space_group_name_H-M   'P 1'
#
loop_
_entity.id
_entity.type
_entity.pdbx_description
1 polymer ?
#
loop_
_entity_poly.entity_id
_entity_poly.type
_entity_poly.pdbx_seq_one_letter_code
_entity_poly.pdbx_strand_id
1 'polypeptide(L)'
;MKIEDPLSYLQTPYADRLAIPKYIVNASSDDFFLPDNSQFFFDQLPGPKALRVAPNASHYGINRFVENSLIPVINRWQQDKPLPVISMRSNPHVSTQRMGLHFSEAPVRVVQWTAINPVARDFRHPCGIQYVPEDVKLTDPLNAEVQIDTPENGWKATFVETTFADGFVVTTPVQVMPMHYPTQAPPEIEPACKTLADEQTP
;
A
#
# COMPACT_ATOMS: atom_id res chain seq x y z
N MET A 1 -25.91 -13.54 -4.74
CA MET A 1 -24.63 -13.63 -4.00
C MET A 1 -24.70 -12.66 -2.82
N LYS A 2 -24.46 -13.10 -1.59
CA LYS A 2 -24.33 -12.19 -0.45
C LYS A 2 -22.84 -11.86 -0.32
N ILE A 3 -22.47 -10.60 -0.52
CA ILE A 3 -21.09 -10.15 -0.29
C ILE A 3 -20.87 -10.17 1.23
N GLU A 4 -19.86 -10.89 1.68
CA GLU A 4 -19.41 -10.83 3.07
C GLU A 4 -18.38 -9.71 3.20
N ASP A 5 -18.69 -8.71 4.01
CA ASP A 5 -17.77 -7.63 4.37
C ASP A 5 -17.22 -7.86 5.78
N PRO A 6 -15.94 -8.24 5.93
CA PRO A 6 -15.32 -8.43 7.24
C PRO A 6 -15.33 -7.19 8.13
N LEU A 7 -15.37 -5.97 7.58
CA LEU A 7 -15.47 -4.75 8.39
C LEU A 7 -16.83 -4.62 9.09
N SER A 8 -17.89 -5.22 8.54
CA SER A 8 -19.21 -5.19 9.17
C SER A 8 -19.22 -5.81 10.58
N TYR A 9 -18.26 -6.68 10.91
CA TYR A 9 -18.08 -7.24 12.24
C TYR A 9 -17.76 -6.18 13.32
N LEU A 10 -17.25 -5.00 12.94
CA LEU A 10 -17.05 -3.86 13.86
C LEU A 10 -18.33 -3.41 14.53
N GLN A 11 -19.49 -3.63 13.90
CA GLN A 11 -20.81 -3.25 14.41
C GLN A 11 -21.54 -4.42 15.07
N THR A 12 -20.80 -5.46 15.49
CA THR A 12 -21.35 -6.67 16.11
C THR A 12 -20.67 -6.92 17.46
N PRO A 13 -21.24 -7.79 18.33
CA PRO A 13 -20.58 -8.24 19.56
C PRO A 13 -19.21 -8.93 19.34
N TYR A 14 -18.84 -9.23 18.11
CA TYR A 14 -17.56 -9.85 17.75
C TYR A 14 -16.48 -8.83 17.39
N ALA A 15 -16.74 -7.51 17.49
CA ALA A 15 -15.80 -6.45 17.13
C ALA A 15 -14.42 -6.62 17.80
N ASP A 16 -14.39 -6.99 19.08
CA ASP A 16 -13.14 -7.20 19.82
C ASP A 16 -12.26 -8.32 19.24
N ARG A 17 -12.85 -9.30 18.54
CA ARG A 17 -12.10 -10.35 17.86
C ARG A 17 -11.29 -9.83 16.67
N LEU A 18 -11.64 -8.65 16.16
CA LEU A 18 -10.85 -7.98 15.13
C LEU A 18 -9.61 -7.31 15.72
N ALA A 19 -9.41 -7.21 17.03
CA ALA A 19 -8.26 -6.53 17.63
C ALA A 19 -6.97 -7.37 17.65
N ILE A 20 -6.98 -8.58 17.09
CA ILE A 20 -5.77 -9.40 16.93
C ILE A 20 -4.67 -8.62 16.20
N PRO A 21 -3.38 -8.82 16.52
CA PRO A 21 -2.28 -8.24 15.74
C PRO A 21 -2.36 -8.69 14.28
N LYS A 22 -2.13 -7.76 13.34
CA LYS A 22 -2.22 -8.03 11.89
C LYS A 22 -0.99 -7.54 11.15
N TYR A 23 -0.54 -8.34 10.20
CA TYR A 23 0.40 -7.90 9.18
C TYR A 23 -0.20 -8.19 7.82
N ILE A 24 -0.61 -7.12 7.12
CA ILE A 24 -1.34 -7.19 5.87
C ILE A 24 -0.34 -7.03 4.73
N VAL A 25 -0.32 -7.98 3.81
CA VAL A 25 0.63 -8.01 2.70
C VAL A 25 -0.14 -7.93 1.38
N ASN A 26 0.08 -6.86 0.64
CA ASN A 26 -0.57 -6.56 -0.64
C ASN A 26 0.47 -6.51 -1.77
N ALA A 27 0.04 -6.79 -3.00
CA ALA A 27 0.82 -6.57 -4.21
C ALA A 27 0.56 -5.15 -4.76
N SER A 28 1.60 -4.41 -5.13
CA SER A 28 1.42 -3.06 -5.72
C SER A 28 0.88 -3.10 -7.15
N SER A 29 1.05 -4.23 -7.83
CA SER A 29 0.62 -4.45 -9.22
C SER A 29 -0.31 -5.66 -9.32
N ASP A 30 -1.13 -5.88 -8.28
CA ASP A 30 -2.12 -6.95 -8.26
C ASP A 30 -3.05 -6.87 -9.50
N ASP A 31 -3.43 -8.01 -10.04
CA ASP A 31 -4.21 -8.14 -11.27
C ASP A 31 -5.70 -7.78 -11.06
N PHE A 32 -6.17 -7.85 -9.82
CA PHE A 32 -7.59 -7.81 -9.44
C PHE A 32 -7.91 -6.66 -8.48
N PHE A 33 -7.00 -6.32 -7.57
CA PHE A 33 -7.22 -5.32 -6.53
C PHE A 33 -6.43 -4.04 -6.76
N LEU A 34 -7.05 -2.89 -6.51
CA LEU A 34 -6.40 -1.59 -6.60
C LEU A 34 -5.26 -1.47 -5.57
N PRO A 35 -4.14 -0.83 -5.92
CA PRO A 35 -2.99 -0.70 -5.01
C PRO A 35 -3.30 0.15 -3.77
N ASP A 36 -4.27 1.06 -3.86
CA ASP A 36 -4.69 1.97 -2.78
C ASP A 36 -5.93 1.49 -2.01
N ASN A 37 -6.30 0.21 -2.13
CA ASN A 37 -7.46 -0.36 -1.45
C ASN A 37 -7.42 -0.25 0.09
N SER A 38 -6.22 -0.12 0.68
CA SER A 38 -6.03 0.02 2.13
C SER A 38 -6.75 1.25 2.70
N GLN A 39 -7.00 2.28 1.90
CA GLN A 39 -7.73 3.48 2.34
C GLN A 39 -9.15 3.17 2.83
N PHE A 40 -9.75 2.06 2.37
CA PHE A 40 -11.12 1.70 2.74
C PHE A 40 -11.23 0.95 4.06
N PHE A 41 -10.14 0.35 4.56
CA PHE A 41 -10.24 -0.57 5.68
C PHE A 41 -9.13 -0.42 6.72
N PHE A 42 -7.90 -0.05 6.33
CA PHE A 42 -6.73 -0.22 7.19
C PHE A 42 -6.86 0.57 8.49
N ASP A 43 -7.23 1.86 8.41
CA ASP A 43 -7.33 2.73 9.58
C ASP A 43 -8.44 2.29 10.54
N GLN A 44 -9.53 1.73 10.02
CA GLN A 44 -10.68 1.26 10.78
C GLN A 44 -10.41 -0.03 11.57
N LEU A 45 -9.40 -0.81 11.18
CA LEU A 45 -9.08 -2.06 11.87
C LEU A 45 -8.53 -1.80 13.29
N PRO A 46 -9.09 -2.42 14.35
CA PRO A 46 -8.58 -2.27 15.70
C PRO A 46 -7.31 -3.10 15.93
N GLY A 47 -6.61 -2.77 17.01
CA GLY A 47 -5.40 -3.46 17.47
C GLY A 47 -4.12 -3.13 16.68
N PRO A 48 -2.98 -3.70 17.09
CA PRO A 48 -1.71 -3.52 16.39
C PRO A 48 -1.80 -4.01 14.95
N LYS A 49 -1.37 -3.16 14.00
CA LYS A 49 -1.42 -3.49 12.57
C LYS A 49 -0.24 -2.88 11.83
N ALA A 50 0.27 -3.61 10.85
CA ALA A 50 1.26 -3.14 9.90
C ALA A 50 0.83 -3.51 8.48
N LEU A 51 1.19 -2.68 7.51
CA LEU A 51 0.97 -2.91 6.09
C LEU A 51 2.30 -3.19 5.41
N ARG A 52 2.30 -4.08 4.42
CA ARG A 52 3.38 -4.25 3.45
C ARG A 52 2.78 -4.26 2.06
N VAL A 53 3.21 -3.32 1.23
CA VAL A 53 2.95 -3.33 -0.21
C VAL A 53 4.22 -3.84 -0.91
N ALA A 54 4.13 -4.99 -1.57
CA ALA A 54 5.23 -5.57 -2.31
C ALA A 54 5.36 -4.91 -3.70
N PRO A 55 6.48 -4.23 -3.99
CA PRO A 55 6.66 -3.49 -5.23
C PRO A 55 6.70 -4.44 -6.42
N ASN A 56 6.01 -4.06 -7.50
CA ASN A 56 5.93 -4.76 -8.80
C ASN A 56 5.45 -6.22 -8.73
N ALA A 57 4.88 -6.65 -7.60
CA ALA A 57 4.29 -7.96 -7.46
C ALA A 57 2.92 -7.98 -8.15
N SER A 58 2.66 -9.01 -8.94
CA SER A 58 1.31 -9.39 -9.38
C SER A 58 0.60 -10.18 -8.27
N HIS A 59 -0.66 -10.52 -8.49
CA HIS A 59 -1.44 -11.36 -7.58
C HIS A 59 -0.72 -12.66 -7.24
N TYR A 60 -0.13 -13.31 -8.24
CA TYR A 60 0.65 -14.54 -8.06
C TYR A 60 2.11 -14.25 -7.70
N GLY A 61 2.65 -13.10 -8.11
CA GLY A 61 4.01 -12.66 -7.84
C GLY A 61 4.29 -12.38 -6.36
N ILE A 62 3.24 -12.12 -5.58
CA ILE A 62 3.32 -11.87 -4.13
C ILE A 62 4.00 -13.01 -3.37
N ASN A 63 3.95 -14.24 -3.89
CA ASN A 63 4.58 -15.42 -3.29
C ASN A 63 6.08 -15.24 -3.03
N ARG A 64 6.78 -14.42 -3.83
CA ARG A 64 8.21 -14.12 -3.64
C ARG A 64 8.49 -13.30 -2.37
N PHE A 65 7.47 -12.68 -1.79
CA PHE A 65 7.57 -11.84 -0.60
C PHE A 65 7.03 -12.52 0.65
N VAL A 66 6.34 -13.66 0.53
CA VAL A 66 5.66 -14.33 1.65
C VAL A 66 6.66 -14.73 2.74
N GLU A 67 7.73 -15.44 2.40
CA GLU A 67 8.72 -15.92 3.37
C GLU A 67 9.38 -14.76 4.13
N ASN A 68 9.91 -13.77 3.40
CA ASN A 68 10.55 -12.58 3.97
C ASN A 68 9.57 -11.62 4.69
N SER A 69 8.27 -11.88 4.60
CA SER A 69 7.24 -11.15 5.38
C SER A 69 6.85 -11.94 6.63
N LEU A 70 6.68 -13.26 6.52
CA LEU A 70 6.24 -14.12 7.62
C LEU A 70 7.32 -14.32 8.70
N ILE A 71 8.57 -14.55 8.31
CA ILE A 71 9.66 -14.79 9.27
C ILE A 71 9.76 -13.65 10.30
N PRO A 72 9.93 -12.37 9.91
CA PRO A 72 10.14 -11.31 10.89
C PRO A 72 8.88 -11.03 11.74
N VAL A 73 7.66 -11.16 11.19
CA VAL A 73 6.45 -10.94 11.99
C VAL A 73 6.23 -12.04 13.02
N ILE A 74 6.46 -13.30 12.66
CA ILE A 74 6.35 -14.43 13.58
C ILE A 74 7.39 -14.29 14.70
N ASN A 75 8.63 -13.97 14.35
CA ASN A 75 9.69 -13.75 15.35
C ASN A 75 9.32 -12.65 16.34
N ARG A 76 8.73 -11.53 15.87
CA ARG A 76 8.28 -10.45 16.75
C ARG A 76 7.15 -10.86 17.66
N TRP A 77 6.14 -11.55 17.13
CA TRP A 77 5.03 -12.05 17.94
C TRP A 77 5.49 -13.06 19.00
N GLN A 78 6.44 -13.94 18.67
CA GLN A 78 7.01 -14.89 19.64
C GLN A 78 7.84 -14.23 20.75
N GLN A 79 8.33 -13.01 20.50
CA GLN A 79 9.17 -12.25 21.42
C GLN A 79 8.42 -11.10 22.10
N ASP A 80 7.09 -11.02 21.92
CA ASP A 80 6.26 -9.90 22.37
C ASP A 80 6.80 -8.52 21.91
N LYS A 81 7.52 -8.47 20.77
CA LYS A 81 8.04 -7.24 20.20
C LYS A 81 6.94 -6.52 19.40
N PRO A 82 6.70 -5.21 19.62
CA PRO A 82 5.65 -4.48 18.92
C PRO A 82 5.91 -4.39 17.41
N LEU A 83 4.82 -4.27 16.64
CA LEU A 83 4.89 -3.96 15.22
C LEU A 83 5.28 -2.47 15.03
N PRO A 84 6.20 -2.13 14.12
CA PRO A 84 6.58 -0.77 13.85
C PRO A 84 5.47 -0.03 13.15
N VAL A 85 5.41 1.27 13.41
CA VAL A 85 4.41 2.17 12.86
C VAL A 85 5.12 3.29 12.11
N ILE A 86 4.61 3.60 10.93
CA ILE A 86 4.96 4.80 10.17
C ILE A 86 3.78 5.77 10.29
N SER A 87 4.00 6.89 10.97
CA SER A 87 3.02 7.98 11.03
C SER A 87 3.28 8.99 9.92
N MET A 88 2.28 9.22 9.07
CA MET A 88 2.33 10.26 8.04
C MET A 88 1.75 11.57 8.59
N ARG A 89 2.46 12.69 8.41
CA ARG A 89 2.02 14.03 8.83
C ARG A 89 1.99 14.95 7.62
N SER A 90 0.78 15.35 7.20
CA SER A 90 0.62 16.42 6.22
C SER A 90 0.92 17.76 6.88
N ASN A 91 1.77 18.60 6.30
CA ASN A 91 1.95 19.97 6.76
C ASN A 91 0.90 20.88 6.09
N PRO A 92 -0.11 21.38 6.84
CA PRO A 92 -1.17 22.20 6.27
C PRO A 92 -0.70 23.58 5.76
N HIS A 93 0.53 23.99 6.08
CA HIS A 93 1.08 25.32 5.73
C HIS A 93 2.02 25.33 4.52
N VAL A 94 2.35 24.17 3.94
CA VAL A 94 3.18 24.07 2.74
C VAL A 94 2.27 23.61 1.61
N SER A 95 2.35 24.25 0.45
CA SER A 95 1.58 23.89 -0.75
C SER A 95 1.77 22.40 -1.09
N THR A 96 0.82 21.59 -0.62
CA THR A 96 0.38 20.26 -1.10
C THR A 96 1.42 19.39 -1.82
N GLN A 97 2.62 19.14 -1.28
CA GLN A 97 3.56 18.19 -1.91
C GLN A 97 4.51 17.45 -0.96
N ARG A 98 4.80 17.95 0.25
CA ARG A 98 5.72 17.27 1.20
C ARG A 98 4.96 16.60 2.33
N MET A 99 5.26 15.32 2.54
CA MET A 99 4.72 14.50 3.61
C MET A 99 5.84 14.14 4.59
N GLY A 100 5.64 14.49 5.86
CA GLY A 100 6.55 14.08 6.94
C GLY A 100 6.26 12.64 7.37
N LEU A 101 7.31 11.86 7.59
CA LEU A 101 7.24 10.49 8.09
C LEU A 101 7.89 10.42 9.45
N HIS A 102 7.23 9.75 10.38
CA HIS A 102 7.77 9.44 11.70
C HIS A 102 7.73 7.92 11.94
N PHE A 103 8.88 7.35 12.33
CA PHE A 103 9.06 5.92 12.57
C PHE A 103 9.06 5.62 14.07
N SER A 104 8.35 4.59 14.51
CA SER A 104 8.33 4.18 15.92
C SER A 104 9.63 3.52 16.41
N GLU A 105 10.46 3.05 15.49
CA GLU A 105 11.82 2.55 15.73
C GLU A 105 12.73 2.94 14.55
N ALA A 106 14.05 2.95 14.78
CA ALA A 106 15.01 3.41 13.77
C ALA A 106 15.06 2.45 12.57
N PRO A 107 14.83 2.94 11.34
CA PRO A 107 14.94 2.10 10.15
C PRO A 107 16.39 1.94 9.70
N VAL A 108 16.68 0.84 9.00
CA VAL A 108 17.97 0.63 8.31
C VAL A 108 17.93 1.07 6.84
N ARG A 109 16.73 1.12 6.26
CA ARG A 109 16.51 1.59 4.88
C ARG A 109 15.11 2.16 4.73
N VAL A 110 15.00 3.26 4.00
CA VAL A 110 13.72 3.87 3.59
C VAL A 110 13.76 4.07 2.08
N VAL A 111 12.74 3.59 1.36
CA VAL A 111 12.64 3.67 -0.10
C VAL A 111 11.26 4.20 -0.46
N GLN A 112 11.22 5.24 -1.30
CA GLN A 112 9.99 5.68 -1.95
C GLN A 112 9.82 4.94 -3.27
N TRP A 113 8.68 4.27 -3.43
CA TRP A 113 8.31 3.58 -4.66
C TRP A 113 7.29 4.41 -5.43
N THR A 114 7.58 4.72 -6.69
CA THR A 114 6.71 5.55 -7.54
C THR A 114 6.43 4.87 -8.88
N ALA A 115 5.16 4.82 -9.29
CA ALA A 115 4.73 4.42 -10.62
C ALA A 115 3.91 5.53 -11.26
N ILE A 116 4.11 5.78 -12.56
CA ILE A 116 3.36 6.77 -13.33
C ILE A 116 2.66 6.07 -14.49
N ASN A 117 1.37 6.31 -14.64
CA ASN A 117 0.58 5.92 -15.81
C ASN A 117 -0.07 7.17 -16.42
N PRO A 118 0.42 7.65 -17.58
CA PRO A 118 -0.11 8.86 -18.21
C PRO A 118 -1.50 8.67 -18.84
N VAL A 119 -1.98 7.42 -18.97
CA VAL A 119 -3.16 7.07 -19.77
C VAL A 119 -4.36 6.67 -18.92
N ALA A 120 -4.15 5.89 -17.86
CA ALA A 120 -5.24 5.32 -17.04
C ALA A 120 -4.86 5.19 -15.56
N ARG A 121 -5.85 5.22 -14.66
CA ARG A 121 -5.66 4.93 -13.22
C ARG A 121 -5.51 3.43 -12.99
N ASP A 122 -4.58 2.81 -13.70
CA ASP A 122 -4.40 1.37 -13.79
C ASP A 122 -2.94 1.01 -13.58
N PHE A 123 -2.66 0.26 -12.52
CA PHE A 123 -1.31 -0.12 -12.09
C PHE A 123 -1.12 -1.64 -12.06
N ARG A 124 -2.06 -2.39 -12.66
CA ARG A 124 -2.04 -3.86 -12.70
C ARG A 124 -0.80 -4.35 -13.45
N HIS A 125 -0.24 -5.48 -13.02
CA HIS A 125 0.96 -6.05 -13.62
C HIS A 125 0.86 -6.28 -15.15
N PRO A 126 -0.27 -6.78 -15.71
CA PRO A 126 -0.42 -6.93 -17.17
C PRO A 126 -0.32 -5.63 -17.96
N CYS A 127 -0.53 -4.47 -17.32
CA CYS A 127 -0.48 -3.14 -17.94
C CYS A 127 0.94 -2.56 -18.03
N GLY A 128 1.95 -3.30 -17.55
CA GLY A 128 3.36 -2.96 -17.74
C GLY A 128 3.84 -1.73 -16.96
N ILE A 129 3.02 -1.18 -16.06
CA ILE A 129 3.40 -0.06 -15.21
C ILE A 129 4.34 -0.55 -14.10
N GLN A 130 5.49 0.11 -13.95
CA GLN A 130 6.52 -0.27 -12.99
C GLN A 130 6.66 0.80 -11.90
N TYR A 131 6.73 0.33 -10.65
CA TYR A 131 7.18 1.10 -9.51
C TYR A 131 8.70 1.18 -9.51
N VAL A 132 9.22 2.40 -9.55
CA VAL A 132 10.65 2.71 -9.50
C VAL A 132 11.02 3.12 -8.08
N PRO A 133 12.11 2.57 -7.51
CA PRO A 133 12.56 2.93 -6.16
C PRO A 133 13.45 4.18 -6.17
N GLU A 134 13.32 4.98 -5.12
CA GLU A 134 14.23 6.06 -4.76
C GLU A 134 14.57 5.95 -3.28
N ASP A 135 15.86 5.93 -2.94
CA ASP A 135 16.28 5.90 -1.53
C ASP A 135 15.96 7.24 -0.85
N VAL A 136 15.26 7.19 0.28
CA VAL A 136 14.86 8.37 1.06
C VAL A 136 15.87 8.60 2.17
N LYS A 137 16.41 9.83 2.22
CA LYS A 137 17.30 10.24 3.31
C LYS A 137 16.48 10.55 4.56
N LEU A 138 16.93 10.01 5.67
CA LEU A 138 16.44 10.38 6.98
C LEU A 138 16.78 11.85 7.27
N THR A 139 15.82 12.60 7.80
CA THR A 139 16.04 13.95 8.33
C THR A 139 16.62 13.89 9.75
N ASP A 140 16.27 12.84 10.49
CA ASP A 140 16.90 12.43 11.75
C ASP A 140 16.70 10.90 11.96
N PRO A 141 17.24 10.26 13.02
CA PRO A 141 17.15 8.80 13.19
C PRO A 141 15.74 8.19 13.12
N LEU A 142 14.68 8.96 13.36
CA LEU A 142 13.28 8.50 13.39
C LEU A 142 12.37 9.28 12.44
N ASN A 143 12.90 10.19 11.62
CA ASN A 143 12.09 11.02 10.74
C ASN A 143 12.66 11.08 9.32
N ALA A 144 11.77 11.23 8.35
CA ALA A 144 12.09 11.46 6.95
C ALA A 144 11.01 12.35 6.31
N GLU A 145 11.29 12.85 5.11
CA GLU A 145 10.31 13.55 4.30
C GLU A 145 10.28 12.97 2.90
N VAL A 146 9.08 12.88 2.31
CA VAL A 146 8.86 12.39 0.95
C VAL A 146 7.93 13.33 0.19
N GLN A 147 8.00 13.26 -1.14
CA GLN A 147 7.10 14.03 -2.01
C GLN A 147 5.96 13.15 -2.53
N ILE A 148 4.74 13.66 -2.37
CA ILE A 148 3.51 13.07 -2.90
C ILE A 148 2.77 14.15 -3.69
N ASP A 149 3.04 14.17 -4.98
CA ASP A 149 2.59 15.16 -5.96
C ASP A 149 1.72 14.53 -7.04
N THR A 150 0.88 15.38 -7.65
CA THR A 150 0.10 15.04 -8.84
C THR A 150 0.98 15.20 -10.08
N PRO A 151 1.05 14.19 -10.97
CA PRO A 151 1.81 14.31 -12.21
C PRO A 151 1.14 15.32 -13.15
N GLU A 152 1.90 15.90 -14.07
CA GLU A 152 1.35 16.83 -15.08
C GLU A 152 0.24 16.17 -15.92
N ASN A 153 0.38 14.87 -16.21
CA ASN A 153 -0.59 14.07 -16.97
C ASN A 153 -0.79 12.70 -16.32
N GLY A 154 -2.04 12.22 -16.33
CA GLY A 154 -2.42 10.89 -15.86
C GLY A 154 -2.39 10.72 -14.34
N TRP A 155 -1.89 9.56 -13.89
CA TRP A 155 -1.90 9.15 -12.49
C TRP A 155 -0.53 8.71 -12.00
N LYS A 156 -0.26 8.96 -10.73
CA LYS A 156 0.96 8.58 -10.01
C LYS A 156 0.60 7.82 -8.75
N ALA A 157 1.09 6.59 -8.61
CA ALA A 157 0.98 5.80 -7.39
C ALA A 157 2.30 5.89 -6.61
N THR A 158 2.23 6.22 -5.33
CA THR A 158 3.41 6.39 -4.46
C THR A 158 3.19 5.69 -3.12
N PHE A 159 4.20 4.99 -2.62
CA PHE A 159 4.25 4.52 -1.23
C PHE A 159 5.69 4.49 -0.72
N VAL A 160 5.86 4.42 0.59
CA VAL A 160 7.18 4.35 1.22
C VAL A 160 7.33 2.98 1.87
N GLU A 161 8.45 2.32 1.60
CA GLU A 161 8.88 1.06 2.20
C GLU A 161 10.01 1.31 3.18
N THR A 162 9.85 0.81 4.40
CA THR A 162 10.80 0.95 5.49
C THR A 162 11.22 -0.42 5.98
N THR A 163 12.53 -0.69 5.96
CA THR A 163 13.13 -1.92 6.49
C THR A 163 13.79 -1.65 7.84
N PHE A 164 13.59 -2.55 8.80
CA PHE A 164 14.14 -2.48 10.15
C PHE A 164 15.25 -3.50 10.38
N ALA A 165 16.00 -3.34 11.48
CA ALA A 165 17.23 -4.11 11.74
C ALA A 165 17.03 -5.63 11.84
N ASP A 166 15.84 -6.10 12.19
CA ASP A 166 15.47 -7.53 12.23
C ASP A 166 14.84 -8.04 10.92
N GLY A 167 14.94 -7.26 9.85
CA GLY A 167 14.41 -7.61 8.53
C GLY A 167 12.92 -7.37 8.34
N PHE A 168 12.21 -6.88 9.36
CA PHE A 168 10.80 -6.53 9.19
C PHE A 168 10.64 -5.36 8.22
N VAL A 169 9.62 -5.42 7.37
CA VAL A 169 9.30 -4.36 6.41
C VAL A 169 7.90 -3.79 6.68
N VAL A 170 7.78 -2.48 6.80
CA VAL A 170 6.49 -1.78 6.85
C VAL A 170 6.42 -0.82 5.67
N THR A 171 5.23 -0.67 5.09
CA THR A 171 4.95 0.37 4.12
C THR A 171 3.89 1.34 4.62
N THR A 172 3.91 2.56 4.08
CA THR A 172 2.71 3.42 4.10
C THR A 172 1.63 2.83 3.19
N PRO A 173 0.36 3.23 3.35
CA PRO A 173 -0.65 3.06 2.30
C PRO A 173 -0.18 3.65 0.97
N VAL A 174 -0.60 3.05 -0.15
CA VAL A 174 -0.38 3.64 -1.47
C VAL A 174 -1.26 4.88 -1.61
N GLN A 175 -0.65 5.98 -2.06
CA GLN A 175 -1.33 7.21 -2.44
C GLN A 175 -1.36 7.29 -3.97
N VAL A 176 -2.55 7.40 -4.56
CA VAL A 176 -2.72 7.59 -6.00
C VAL A 176 -3.18 9.01 -6.27
N MET A 177 -2.34 9.80 -6.94
CA MET A 177 -2.63 11.17 -7.32
C MET A 177 -2.94 11.27 -8.82
N PRO A 178 -3.91 12.10 -9.23
CA PRO A 178 -4.84 12.83 -8.38
C PRO A 178 -5.84 11.89 -7.67
N MET A 179 -6.43 12.36 -6.56
CA MET A 179 -7.31 11.57 -5.69
C MET A 179 -8.71 11.26 -6.28
N HIS A 180 -9.07 11.84 -7.41
CA HIS A 180 -10.34 11.54 -8.06
C HIS A 180 -10.27 10.26 -8.90
N TYR A 181 -11.43 9.63 -9.10
CA TYR A 181 -11.54 8.41 -9.91
C TYR A 181 -11.84 8.74 -11.37
N PRO A 182 -11.37 7.92 -12.33
CA PRO A 182 -11.75 8.06 -13.73
C PRO A 182 -13.25 7.79 -13.91
N THR A 183 -13.85 8.42 -14.91
CA THR A 183 -15.27 8.22 -15.28
C THR A 183 -15.45 7.17 -16.39
N GLN A 184 -14.35 6.62 -16.90
CA GLN A 184 -14.33 5.63 -17.98
C GLN A 184 -13.39 4.48 -17.62
N ALA A 185 -13.66 3.31 -18.19
CA ALA A 185 -12.78 2.15 -18.06
C ALA A 185 -11.37 2.46 -18.63
N PRO A 186 -10.30 1.85 -18.07
CA PRO A 186 -8.97 1.92 -18.67
C PRO A 186 -9.00 1.32 -20.09
N PRO A 187 -8.17 1.82 -21.02
CA PRO A 187 -8.10 1.27 -22.36
C PRO A 187 -7.54 -0.16 -22.34
N GLU A 188 -7.95 -0.96 -23.31
CA GLU A 188 -7.39 -2.29 -23.52
C GLU A 188 -6.01 -2.17 -24.18
N ILE A 189 -5.00 -2.78 -23.55
CA ILE A 189 -3.65 -2.94 -24.08
C ILE A 189 -3.42 -4.45 -24.23
N GLU A 190 -3.53 -4.92 -25.47
CA GLU A 190 -3.35 -6.33 -25.81
C GLU A 190 -1.93 -6.84 -25.47
N PRO A 191 -1.79 -8.13 -25.11
CA PRO A 191 -2.85 -9.14 -25.03
C PRO A 191 -3.57 -9.23 -23.67
N ALA A 192 -3.03 -8.59 -22.63
CA ALA A 192 -3.33 -8.97 -21.24
C ALA A 192 -3.89 -7.84 -20.36
N CYS A 193 -3.65 -6.56 -20.68
CA CYS A 193 -4.17 -5.45 -19.90
C CYS A 193 -5.55 -5.07 -20.43
N LYS A 194 -6.57 -5.75 -19.92
CA LYS A 194 -7.96 -5.46 -20.24
C LYS A 194 -8.85 -5.64 -19.03
N THR A 195 -9.96 -4.93 -19.00
CA THR A 195 -11.05 -5.21 -18.07
C THR A 195 -11.87 -6.38 -18.60
N LEU A 196 -12.53 -7.14 -17.73
CA LEU A 196 -13.55 -8.06 -18.20
C LEU A 196 -14.63 -7.22 -18.88
N ALA A 197 -15.07 -7.62 -20.07
CA ALA A 197 -16.22 -6.99 -20.69
C ALA A 197 -17.40 -7.15 -19.74
N ASP A 198 -18.19 -6.09 -19.55
CA ASP A 198 -19.52 -6.26 -18.96
C ASP A 198 -20.25 -7.26 -19.87
N GLU A 199 -20.55 -8.46 -19.37
CA GLU A 199 -21.49 -9.34 -20.04
C GLU A 199 -22.79 -8.55 -20.13
N GLN A 200 -23.08 -8.00 -21.31
CA GLN A 200 -24.42 -7.59 -21.68
C GLN A 200 -25.28 -8.84 -21.61
N THR A 201 -25.83 -9.12 -20.43
CA THR A 201 -26.83 -10.14 -20.27
C THR A 201 -28.08 -9.61 -20.97
N PRO A 202 -28.60 -10.29 -22.02
CA PRO A 202 -29.81 -9.85 -22.70
C PRO A 202 -31.03 -9.85 -21.79
#